data_AF-K1YF12-F1
#
_entry.id   AF-K1YF12-F1
#
_cell.length_a   1.000
_cell.length_b   1.000
_cell.length_c   1.000
_cell.angle_alpha   90.00
_cell.angle_beta   90.00
_cell.angle_gamma   90.00
#
_symmetry.space_group_name_H-M   'P 1'
#
loop_
_entity.id
_entity.type
_entity.pdbx_description
1 polymer ?
#
loop_
_entity_poly.entity_id
_entity_poly.type
_entity_poly.pdbx_seq_one_letter_code
_entity_poly.pdbx_strand_id
1 'polypeptide(L)'
;MIHGLTGTGKTRLLQLLDPAIDLEGLANHRSSLFGGLDREPSSQRTFESRLAQLIPTLGEDEPYFIEGESRKIGRVFMPKPLAMAMKQAVLVNIHCSLATRIERIIEDYPVTDARILANIETILKSLKQNMGESQVEEMCRLLRNGELRELVRILLLDYYDKRYGKSMREYRYALEISAENLTEAAAVVTEFRRSLAR
;
A
#
# COMPACT_ATOMS: atom_id res chain seq x y z
N MET A 1 10.96 -5.04 -6.64
CA MET A 1 10.09 -4.24 -5.76
C MET A 1 8.74 -4.05 -6.42
N ILE A 2 7.66 -4.27 -5.68
CA ILE A 2 6.28 -4.18 -6.19
C ILE A 2 5.73 -2.78 -5.92
N HIS A 3 5.51 -2.01 -6.99
CA HIS A 3 4.89 -0.69 -6.99
C HIS A 3 3.43 -0.76 -7.45
N GLY A 4 2.66 0.25 -7.11
CA GLY A 4 1.27 0.40 -7.54
C GLY A 4 0.54 1.44 -6.69
N LEU A 5 -0.48 2.05 -7.29
CA LEU A 5 -1.33 3.04 -6.62
C LEU A 5 -2.08 2.44 -5.40
N THR A 6 -2.67 3.30 -4.57
CA THR A 6 -3.51 2.86 -3.45
C THR A 6 -4.65 1.97 -3.94
N GLY A 7 -4.88 0.83 -3.29
CA GLY A 7 -5.95 -0.11 -3.65
C GLY A 7 -5.62 -1.07 -4.80
N THR A 8 -4.42 -1.02 -5.40
CA THR A 8 -4.06 -1.98 -6.47
C THR A 8 -3.77 -3.40 -5.98
N GLY A 9 -3.76 -3.64 -4.66
CA GLY A 9 -3.59 -4.97 -4.09
C GLY A 9 -2.12 -5.40 -3.90
N LYS A 10 -1.19 -4.46 -3.71
CA LYS A 10 0.24 -4.76 -3.47
C LYS A 10 0.46 -5.78 -2.35
N THR A 11 -0.11 -5.53 -1.18
CA THR A 11 0.00 -6.41 -0.01
C THR A 11 -0.62 -7.79 -0.29
N ARG A 12 -1.78 -7.83 -0.96
CA ARG A 12 -2.44 -9.08 -1.36
C ARG A 12 -1.60 -9.88 -2.37
N LEU A 13 -0.94 -9.19 -3.32
CA LEU A 13 -0.03 -9.83 -4.26
C LEU A 13 1.20 -10.39 -3.55
N LEU A 14 1.81 -9.64 -2.62
CA LEU A 14 2.98 -10.09 -1.87
C LEU A 14 2.71 -11.37 -1.06
N GLN A 15 1.48 -11.56 -0.56
CA GLN A 15 1.09 -12.80 0.12
C GLN A 15 1.07 -14.04 -0.80
N LEU A 16 1.01 -13.85 -2.12
CA LEU A 16 1.07 -14.92 -3.12
C LEU A 16 2.51 -15.15 -3.64
N LEU A 17 3.47 -14.36 -3.19
CA LEU A 17 4.85 -14.37 -3.66
C LEU A 17 5.78 -14.88 -2.55
N ASP A 18 6.79 -15.66 -2.93
CA ASP A 18 7.77 -16.21 -2.00
C ASP A 18 9.16 -16.32 -2.65
N PRO A 19 10.25 -15.79 -2.05
CA PRO A 19 10.27 -15.00 -0.82
C PRO A 19 9.81 -13.55 -1.01
N ALA A 20 9.10 -12.99 -0.03
CA ALA A 20 8.57 -11.63 -0.05
C ALA A 20 8.70 -10.91 1.31
N ILE A 21 9.05 -9.62 1.27
CA ILE A 21 9.09 -8.73 2.43
C ILE A 21 7.85 -7.82 2.43
N ASP A 22 6.91 -8.11 3.32
CA ASP A 22 5.72 -7.29 3.63
C ASP A 22 6.06 -6.24 4.69
N LEU A 23 6.44 -5.04 4.25
CA LEU A 23 6.90 -3.98 5.15
C LEU A 23 5.75 -3.41 5.98
N GLU A 24 4.55 -3.25 5.41
CA GLU A 24 3.35 -2.85 6.14
C GLU A 24 2.97 -3.87 7.22
N GLY A 25 3.07 -5.18 6.92
CA GLY A 25 2.87 -6.27 7.88
C GLY A 25 3.87 -6.23 9.02
N LEU A 26 5.16 -6.05 8.73
CA LEU A 26 6.20 -5.89 9.76
C LEU A 26 5.96 -4.66 10.65
N ALA A 27 5.53 -3.55 10.05
CA ALA A 27 5.19 -2.30 10.73
C ALA A 27 3.83 -2.38 11.48
N ASN A 28 3.02 -3.41 11.22
CA ASN A 28 1.62 -3.51 11.60
C ASN A 28 0.85 -2.21 11.32
N HIS A 29 1.07 -1.62 10.14
CA HIS A 29 0.51 -0.33 9.76
C HIS A 29 0.43 -0.26 8.24
N ARG A 30 -0.73 0.11 7.68
CA ARG A 30 -0.84 0.32 6.24
C ARG A 30 -0.27 1.69 5.89
N SER A 31 0.47 1.86 4.81
CA SER A 31 1.15 3.11 4.45
C SER A 31 0.17 4.14 3.84
N SER A 32 -0.93 4.40 4.57
CA SER A 32 -2.03 5.26 4.17
C SER A 32 -2.44 6.17 5.33
N LEU A 33 -3.23 7.21 5.02
CA LEU A 33 -3.81 8.09 6.04
C LEU A 33 -4.71 7.34 7.03
N PHE A 34 -5.36 6.27 6.55
CA PHE A 34 -6.23 5.40 7.33
C PHE A 34 -5.46 4.21 7.92
N GLY A 35 -4.13 4.22 7.87
CA GLY A 35 -3.33 3.01 8.05
C GLY A 35 -3.25 2.41 9.45
N GLY A 36 -3.62 3.18 10.47
CA GLY A 36 -3.69 2.75 11.87
C GLY A 36 -5.12 2.58 12.39
N LEU A 37 -6.13 2.55 11.53
CA LEU A 37 -7.53 2.59 11.96
C LEU A 37 -7.95 1.31 12.70
N ASP A 38 -7.39 0.17 12.28
CA ASP A 38 -7.70 -1.18 12.77
C ASP A 38 -6.45 -1.91 13.31
N ARG A 39 -5.35 -1.19 13.54
CA ARG A 39 -4.06 -1.80 13.89
C ARG A 39 -3.36 -1.09 15.04
N GLU A 40 -2.64 -1.88 15.83
CA GLU A 40 -1.67 -1.40 16.83
C GLU A 40 -0.28 -1.30 16.19
N PRO A 41 0.20 -0.10 15.79
CA PRO A 41 1.41 0.02 15.00
C PRO A 41 2.63 -0.48 15.77
N SER A 42 3.56 -1.15 15.10
CA SER A 42 4.81 -1.59 15.71
C SER A 42 5.61 -0.40 16.28
N SER A 43 6.38 -0.65 17.33
CA SER A 43 7.45 0.27 17.74
C SER A 43 8.64 0.15 16.79
N GLN A 44 9.50 1.17 16.72
CA GLN A 44 10.72 1.13 15.90
C GLN A 44 11.57 -0.11 16.20
N ARG A 45 11.80 -0.38 17.49
CA ARG A 45 12.55 -1.57 17.95
C ARG A 45 11.92 -2.88 17.46
N THR A 46 10.59 -3.01 17.55
CA THR A 46 9.89 -4.23 17.13
C THR A 46 10.01 -4.43 15.62
N PHE A 47 9.80 -3.36 14.85
CA PHE A 47 9.94 -3.36 13.40
C PHE A 47 11.35 -3.78 12.95
N GLU A 48 12.39 -3.16 13.52
CA GLU A 48 13.78 -3.50 13.21
C GLU A 48 14.15 -4.92 13.64
N SER A 49 13.66 -5.38 14.79
CA SER A 49 13.92 -6.76 15.27
C SER A 49 13.33 -7.79 14.32
N ARG A 50 12.10 -7.58 13.82
CA ARG A 50 11.47 -8.48 12.85
C ARG A 50 12.20 -8.47 11.50
N LEU A 51 12.64 -7.30 11.02
CA LEU A 51 13.48 -7.22 9.81
C LEU A 51 14.78 -8.01 9.96
N ALA A 52 15.47 -7.85 11.10
CA ALA A 52 16.73 -8.54 11.36
C ALA A 52 16.55 -10.07 11.46
N GLN A 53 15.38 -10.54 11.87
CA GLN A 53 15.03 -11.97 11.87
C GLN A 53 14.65 -12.49 10.49
N LEU A 54 13.94 -11.69 9.69
CA LEU A 54 13.45 -12.08 8.37
C LEU A 54 14.58 -12.15 7.33
N ILE A 55 15.44 -11.12 7.26
CA ILE A 55 16.42 -10.99 6.16
C ILE A 55 17.32 -12.23 6.00
N PRO A 56 17.90 -12.83 7.06
CA PRO A 56 18.73 -14.02 6.92
C PRO A 56 18.01 -15.25 6.36
N THR A 57 16.68 -15.28 6.41
CA THR A 57 15.86 -16.42 5.93
C THR A 57 15.57 -16.37 4.43
N LEU A 58 15.81 -15.23 3.77
CA LEU A 58 15.43 -15.01 2.38
C LEU A 58 16.38 -15.69 1.36
N GLY A 59 17.55 -16.15 1.81
CA GLY A 59 18.60 -16.67 0.94
C GLY A 59 19.30 -15.58 0.11
N GLU A 60 20.39 -15.94 -0.56
CA GLU A 60 21.18 -15.02 -1.40
C GLU A 60 21.16 -15.42 -2.89
N ASP A 61 20.60 -16.58 -3.23
CA ASP A 61 20.71 -17.18 -4.56
C ASP A 61 19.75 -16.56 -5.60
N GLU A 62 18.64 -15.96 -5.17
CA GLU A 62 17.68 -15.30 -6.04
C GLU A 62 17.23 -13.95 -5.46
N PRO A 63 16.87 -12.96 -6.31
CA PRO A 63 16.21 -11.75 -5.84
C PRO A 63 14.91 -12.08 -5.10
N TYR A 64 14.59 -11.35 -4.03
CA TYR A 64 13.32 -11.45 -3.32
C TYR A 64 12.37 -10.29 -3.64
N PHE A 65 11.09 -10.49 -3.38
CA PHE A 65 10.08 -9.45 -3.51
C PHE A 65 10.05 -8.54 -2.28
N ILE A 66 9.73 -7.28 -2.48
CA ILE A 66 9.57 -6.29 -1.40
C ILE A 66 8.53 -5.27 -1.81
N GLU A 67 7.73 -4.83 -0.84
CA GLU A 67 6.76 -3.77 -1.02
C GLU A 67 7.41 -2.44 -1.37
N GLY A 68 6.82 -1.73 -2.34
CA GLY A 68 7.26 -0.42 -2.77
C GLY A 68 6.82 0.70 -1.83
N GLU A 69 7.46 0.77 -0.66
CA GLU A 69 7.14 1.76 0.37
C GLU A 69 8.14 2.90 0.50
N SER A 70 7.64 4.04 0.96
CA SER A 70 8.49 5.16 1.36
C SER A 70 9.27 4.78 2.62
N ARG A 71 10.41 5.47 2.88
CA ARG A 71 11.24 5.18 4.07
C ARG A 71 10.46 5.22 5.38
N LYS A 72 9.37 5.97 5.48
CA LYS A 72 8.51 6.04 6.67
C LYS A 72 7.22 5.25 6.41
N ILE A 73 6.90 4.33 7.32
CA ILE A 73 5.66 3.54 7.31
C ILE A 73 4.97 3.79 8.66
N GLY A 74 3.87 4.55 8.64
CA GLY A 74 3.24 5.01 9.88
C GLY A 74 4.21 5.76 10.78
N ARG A 75 4.53 5.19 11.95
CA ARG A 75 5.47 5.78 12.92
C ARG A 75 6.90 5.23 12.86
N VAL A 76 7.14 4.20 12.05
CA VAL A 76 8.45 3.55 11.95
C VAL A 76 9.21 4.01 10.71
N PHE A 77 10.53 3.92 10.77
CA PHE A 77 11.42 4.24 9.67
C PHE A 77 12.20 3.00 9.26
N MET A 78 12.26 2.74 7.95
CA MET A 78 13.14 1.74 7.40
C MET A 78 14.61 2.06 7.69
N PRO A 79 15.40 1.03 8.06
CA PRO A 79 16.85 1.16 8.15
C PRO A 79 17.43 1.75 6.86
N LYS A 80 18.40 2.66 7.01
CA LYS A 80 19.02 3.33 5.86
C LYS A 80 19.60 2.35 4.82
N PRO A 81 20.27 1.25 5.19
CA PRO A 81 20.78 0.29 4.21
C PRO A 81 19.69 -0.31 3.34
N LEU A 82 18.57 -0.75 3.96
CA LEU A 82 17.43 -1.29 3.23
C LEU A 82 16.81 -0.25 2.29
N ALA A 83 16.59 0.98 2.79
CA ALA A 83 16.06 2.06 1.96
C ALA A 83 16.98 2.43 0.78
N MET A 84 18.30 2.26 0.92
CA MET A 84 19.25 2.47 -0.18
C MET A 84 19.22 1.32 -1.19
N ALA A 85 19.16 0.07 -0.73
CA ALA A 85 19.00 -1.09 -1.61
C ALA A 85 17.70 -1.01 -2.43
N MET A 86 16.61 -0.61 -1.76
CA MET A 86 15.30 -0.36 -2.38
C MET A 86 15.36 0.63 -3.54
N LYS A 87 16.17 1.70 -3.45
CA LYS A 87 16.31 2.67 -4.54
C LYS A 87 16.97 2.11 -5.81
N GLN A 88 17.71 1.00 -5.69
CA GLN A 88 18.38 0.34 -6.81
C GLN A 88 17.62 -0.91 -7.28
N ALA A 89 16.47 -1.22 -6.67
CA ALA A 89 15.71 -2.42 -6.98
C ALA A 89 15.10 -2.34 -8.39
N VAL A 90 14.97 -3.51 -9.03
CA VAL A 90 14.15 -3.67 -10.22
C VAL A 90 12.69 -3.40 -9.84
N LEU A 91 12.05 -2.45 -10.54
CA LEU A 91 10.70 -2.01 -10.24
C LEU A 91 9.67 -2.73 -11.12
N VAL A 92 8.65 -3.29 -10.47
CA VAL A 92 7.47 -3.88 -11.13
C VAL A 92 6.27 -3.04 -10.75
N ASN A 93 5.56 -2.48 -11.74
CA ASN A 93 4.32 -1.74 -11.50
C ASN A 93 3.12 -2.66 -11.67
N ILE A 94 2.23 -2.67 -10.67
CA ILE A 94 0.93 -3.34 -10.78
C ILE A 94 -0.18 -2.30 -10.89
N HIS A 95 -1.13 -2.55 -11.79
CA HIS A 95 -2.26 -1.66 -12.03
C HIS A 95 -3.56 -2.45 -12.13
N CYS A 96 -4.67 -1.84 -11.76
CA CYS A 96 -6.01 -2.35 -12.01
C CYS A 96 -6.99 -1.19 -12.16
N SER A 97 -8.21 -1.50 -12.58
CA SER A 97 -9.28 -0.54 -12.75
C SER A 97 -9.62 0.16 -11.44
N LEU A 98 -10.18 1.37 -11.56
CA LEU A 98 -10.68 2.12 -10.41
C LEU A 98 -11.74 1.34 -9.64
N ALA A 99 -12.61 0.61 -10.35
CA ALA A 99 -13.63 -0.24 -9.72
C ALA A 99 -13.00 -1.29 -8.80
N THR A 100 -12.00 -2.03 -9.29
CA THR A 100 -11.27 -3.03 -8.50
C THR A 100 -10.57 -2.40 -7.29
N ARG A 101 -9.97 -1.21 -7.46
CA ARG A 101 -9.36 -0.47 -6.34
C ARG A 101 -10.38 -0.09 -5.28
N ILE A 102 -11.56 0.36 -5.68
CA ILE A 102 -12.66 0.74 -4.77
C ILE A 102 -13.11 -0.48 -3.95
N GLU A 103 -13.43 -1.60 -4.61
CA GLU A 103 -13.91 -2.80 -3.91
C GLU A 103 -12.85 -3.33 -2.94
N ARG A 104 -11.58 -3.38 -3.35
CA ARG A 104 -10.49 -3.80 -2.45
C ARG A 104 -10.35 -2.91 -1.21
N ILE A 105 -10.52 -1.60 -1.35
CA ILE A 105 -10.45 -0.68 -0.21
C ILE A 105 -11.65 -0.87 0.72
N ILE A 106 -12.85 -1.08 0.18
CA ILE A 106 -14.04 -1.33 1.00
C ILE A 106 -13.86 -2.65 1.79
N GLU A 107 -13.33 -3.69 1.17
CA GLU A 107 -13.00 -4.95 1.84
C GLU A 107 -11.90 -4.80 2.90
N ASP A 108 -10.87 -4.00 2.61
CA ASP A 108 -9.74 -3.77 3.50
C ASP A 108 -10.06 -2.90 4.72
N TYR A 109 -11.14 -2.11 4.63
CA TYR A 109 -11.58 -1.14 5.65
C TYR A 109 -13.09 -1.30 5.93
N PRO A 110 -13.52 -2.43 6.51
CA PRO A 110 -14.93 -2.63 6.80
C PRO A 110 -15.41 -1.66 7.89
N VAL A 111 -16.52 -0.96 7.62
CA VAL A 111 -17.17 -0.08 8.60
C VAL A 111 -18.07 -0.93 9.49
N THR A 112 -17.49 -1.57 10.52
CA THR A 112 -18.20 -2.59 11.32
C THR A 112 -19.00 -2.03 12.49
N ASP A 113 -18.65 -0.84 12.98
CA ASP A 113 -19.31 -0.23 14.14
C ASP A 113 -19.19 1.30 14.16
N ALA A 114 -19.87 1.92 15.13
CA ALA A 114 -19.91 3.37 15.31
C ALA A 114 -18.54 3.98 15.68
N ARG A 115 -17.65 3.22 16.32
CA ARG A 115 -16.30 3.69 16.67
C ARG A 115 -15.43 3.79 15.43
N ILE A 116 -15.47 2.78 14.56
CA ILE A 116 -14.77 2.81 13.27
C ILE A 116 -15.28 3.98 12.43
N LEU A 117 -16.60 4.15 12.33
CA LEU A 117 -17.21 5.27 11.61
C LEU A 117 -16.71 6.63 12.14
N ALA A 118 -16.72 6.83 13.46
CA ALA A 118 -16.25 8.08 14.07
C ALA A 118 -14.74 8.33 13.83
N ASN A 119 -13.93 7.26 13.83
CA ASN A 119 -12.51 7.36 13.50
C ASN A 119 -12.29 7.77 12.04
N ILE A 120 -13.01 7.15 11.09
CA ILE A 120 -12.96 7.53 9.67
C ILE A 120 -13.38 9.00 9.52
N GLU A 121 -14.48 9.43 10.14
CA GLU A 121 -14.97 10.81 10.06
C GLU A 121 -13.95 11.81 10.62
N THR A 122 -13.27 11.46 11.71
CA THR A 122 -12.19 12.28 12.30
C THR A 122 -11.04 12.44 11.32
N ILE A 123 -10.64 11.36 10.64
CA ILE A 123 -9.60 11.39 9.61
C ILE A 123 -10.05 12.24 8.42
N LEU A 124 -11.28 12.11 7.94
CA LEU A 124 -11.83 12.94 6.86
C LEU A 124 -11.80 14.42 7.22
N LYS A 125 -12.17 14.78 8.45
CA LYS A 125 -12.09 16.17 8.94
C LYS A 125 -10.67 16.73 8.94
N SER A 126 -9.64 15.89 9.13
CA SER A 126 -8.23 16.34 9.01
C SER A 126 -7.84 16.74 7.58
N LEU A 127 -8.63 16.34 6.57
CA LEU A 127 -8.35 16.63 5.16
C LEU A 127 -8.78 18.03 4.73
N LYS A 128 -9.46 18.82 5.57
CA LYS A 128 -9.99 20.16 5.23
C LYS A 128 -8.95 21.07 4.57
N GLN A 129 -7.71 21.05 5.06
CA GLN A 129 -6.62 21.88 4.53
C GLN A 129 -6.16 21.46 3.12
N ASN A 130 -6.35 20.19 2.75
CA ASN A 130 -5.89 19.64 1.48
C ASN A 130 -6.99 19.57 0.42
N MET A 131 -8.24 19.36 0.82
CA MET A 131 -9.38 19.10 -0.07
C MET A 131 -10.46 20.18 -0.01
N GLY A 132 -10.36 21.13 0.93
CA GLY A 132 -11.38 22.15 1.15
C GLY A 132 -12.55 21.65 2.01
N GLU A 133 -13.27 22.60 2.60
CA GLU A 133 -14.36 22.31 3.55
C GLU A 133 -15.54 21.61 2.89
N SER A 134 -16.05 22.13 1.77
CA SER A 134 -17.21 21.58 1.07
C SER A 134 -17.01 20.12 0.65
N GLN A 135 -15.83 19.77 0.12
CA GLN A 135 -15.54 18.39 -0.28
C GLN A 135 -15.45 17.44 0.92
N VAL A 136 -14.90 17.90 2.04
CA VAL A 136 -14.84 17.12 3.27
C VAL A 136 -16.22 16.90 3.88
N GLU A 137 -17.08 17.92 3.88
CA GLU A 137 -18.46 17.81 4.34
C GLU A 137 -19.24 16.79 3.52
N GLU A 138 -19.06 16.79 2.20
CA GLU A 138 -19.65 15.81 1.30
C GLU A 138 -19.13 14.38 1.59
N MET A 139 -17.82 14.21 1.77
CA MET A 139 -17.26 12.91 2.18
C MET A 139 -17.83 12.41 3.52
N CYS A 140 -18.01 13.30 4.49
CA CYS A 140 -18.65 12.96 5.77
C CYS A 140 -20.14 12.62 5.61
N ARG A 141 -20.86 13.23 4.64
CA ARG A 141 -22.24 12.87 4.30
C ARG A 141 -22.29 11.47 3.69
N LEU A 142 -21.45 11.19 2.69
CA LEU A 142 -21.34 9.89 2.03
C LEU A 142 -21.04 8.77 3.04
N LEU A 143 -20.10 9.01 3.96
CA LEU A 143 -19.78 8.06 5.03
C LEU A 143 -21.00 7.72 5.89
N ARG A 144 -21.74 8.75 6.36
CA ARG A 144 -22.92 8.56 7.24
C ARG A 144 -24.07 7.85 6.53
N ASN A 145 -24.19 8.01 5.22
CA ASN A 145 -25.21 7.38 4.41
C ASN A 145 -24.82 5.97 3.92
N GLY A 146 -23.60 5.50 4.21
CA GLY A 146 -23.10 4.21 3.72
C GLY A 146 -22.74 4.21 2.22
N GLU A 147 -22.59 5.37 1.61
CA GLU A 147 -22.25 5.55 0.19
C GLU A 147 -20.73 5.39 -0.02
N LEU A 148 -20.17 4.26 0.46
CA LEU A 148 -18.73 4.03 0.57
C LEU A 148 -18.00 4.04 -0.78
N ARG A 149 -18.65 3.55 -1.85
CA ARG A 149 -18.03 3.51 -3.20
C ARG A 149 -17.66 4.90 -3.68
N GLU A 150 -18.57 5.86 -3.53
CA GLU A 150 -18.33 7.22 -3.96
C GLU A 150 -17.32 7.94 -3.06
N LEU A 151 -17.41 7.71 -1.74
CA LEU A 151 -16.41 8.21 -0.78
C LEU A 151 -15.00 7.74 -1.15
N VAL A 152 -14.82 6.44 -1.39
CA VAL A 152 -13.52 5.86 -1.76
C VAL A 152 -13.07 6.36 -3.13
N ARG A 153 -13.98 6.50 -4.10
CA ARG A 153 -13.67 7.08 -5.42
C ARG A 153 -13.06 8.48 -5.28
N ILE A 154 -13.68 9.35 -4.47
CA ILE A 154 -13.19 10.70 -4.20
C ILE A 154 -11.81 10.64 -3.54
N LEU A 155 -11.63 9.84 -2.48
CA LEU A 155 -10.33 9.70 -1.82
C LEU A 155 -9.22 9.24 -2.77
N LEU A 156 -9.52 8.26 -3.63
CA LEU A 156 -8.54 7.76 -4.60
C LEU A 156 -8.14 8.84 -5.59
N LEU A 157 -9.10 9.44 -6.29
CA LEU A 157 -8.81 10.35 -7.39
C LEU A 157 -8.37 11.74 -6.92
N ASP A 158 -9.01 12.27 -5.88
CA ASP A 158 -8.83 13.66 -5.46
C ASP A 158 -7.78 13.85 -4.38
N TYR A 159 -7.33 12.77 -3.73
CA TYR A 159 -6.32 12.84 -2.68
C TYR A 159 -5.09 11.99 -2.99
N TYR A 160 -5.26 10.67 -3.13
CA TYR A 160 -4.12 9.75 -3.29
C TYR A 160 -3.44 9.92 -4.65
N ASP A 161 -4.17 9.78 -5.76
CA ASP A 161 -3.59 9.75 -7.10
C ASP A 161 -2.92 11.08 -7.48
N LYS A 162 -3.50 12.22 -7.07
CA LYS A 162 -2.88 13.56 -7.24
C LYS A 162 -1.51 13.65 -6.59
N ARG A 163 -1.28 12.96 -5.47
CA ARG A 163 -0.01 12.98 -4.73
C ARG A 163 1.02 12.02 -5.31
N TYR A 164 0.59 10.90 -5.88
CA TYR A 164 1.49 9.98 -6.60
C TYR A 164 1.97 10.52 -7.94
N GLY A 165 1.19 11.40 -8.57
CA GLY A 165 1.44 11.86 -9.94
C GLY A 165 2.85 12.39 -10.19
N LYS A 166 3.54 13.00 -9.21
CA LYS A 166 4.92 13.48 -9.43
C LYS A 166 5.96 12.38 -9.26
N SER A 167 5.87 11.57 -8.19
CA SER A 167 6.88 10.55 -7.88
C SER A 167 6.83 9.35 -8.81
N MET A 168 5.63 8.92 -9.24
CA MET A 168 5.50 7.74 -10.11
C MET A 168 6.00 7.97 -11.54
N ARG A 169 5.95 9.22 -12.03
CA ARG A 169 6.44 9.57 -13.38
C ARG A 169 7.96 9.48 -13.53
N GLU A 170 8.70 9.52 -12.43
CA GLU A 170 10.17 9.45 -12.44
C GLU A 170 10.69 8.01 -12.42
N TYR A 171 9.83 7.03 -12.12
CA TYR A 171 10.22 5.62 -12.08
C TYR A 171 10.24 5.00 -13.47
N ARG A 172 11.30 4.23 -13.74
CA ARG A 172 11.35 3.32 -14.88
C ARG A 172 10.99 1.92 -14.41
N TYR A 173 9.84 1.44 -14.86
CA TYR A 173 9.37 0.09 -14.56
C TYR A 173 9.98 -0.92 -15.54
N ALA A 174 10.51 -2.02 -15.00
CA ALA A 174 11.02 -3.13 -15.79
C ALA A 174 9.90 -4.07 -16.26
N LEU A 175 8.80 -4.09 -15.51
CA LEU A 175 7.59 -4.84 -15.83
C LEU A 175 6.37 -4.04 -15.37
N GLU A 176 5.33 -4.01 -16.20
CA GLU A 176 4.01 -3.49 -15.84
C GLU A 176 2.97 -4.58 -16.05
N ILE A 177 2.12 -4.82 -15.05
CA ILE A 177 1.18 -5.93 -15.09
C ILE A 177 -0.18 -5.57 -14.50
N SER A 178 -1.23 -6.11 -15.11
CA SER A 178 -2.58 -6.05 -14.57
C SER A 178 -2.67 -6.90 -13.30
N ALA A 179 -3.15 -6.28 -12.23
CA ALA A 179 -3.51 -6.91 -10.97
C ALA A 179 -5.03 -7.07 -10.83
N GLU A 180 -5.78 -7.16 -11.94
CA GLU A 180 -7.19 -7.57 -11.89
C GLU A 180 -7.31 -8.99 -11.31
N ASN A 181 -6.51 -9.92 -11.85
CA ASN A 181 -6.32 -11.25 -11.30
C ASN A 181 -4.96 -11.35 -10.58
N LEU A 182 -4.97 -11.44 -9.25
CA LEU A 182 -3.74 -11.50 -8.46
C LEU A 182 -2.97 -12.82 -8.63
N THR A 183 -3.65 -13.92 -8.93
CA THR A 183 -3.00 -15.22 -9.15
C THR A 183 -2.22 -15.22 -10.46
N GLU A 184 -2.81 -14.67 -11.53
CA GLU A 184 -2.11 -14.49 -12.81
C GLU A 184 -0.95 -13.50 -12.67
N ALA A 185 -1.18 -12.37 -11.97
CA ALA A 185 -0.13 -11.41 -11.70
C ALA A 185 1.05 -12.03 -10.94
N ALA A 186 0.76 -12.85 -9.92
CA ALA A 186 1.79 -13.56 -9.15
C ALA A 186 2.61 -14.50 -10.05
N ALA A 187 1.96 -15.31 -10.89
CA ALA A 187 2.65 -16.22 -11.80
C ALA A 187 3.62 -15.50 -12.74
N VAL A 188 3.19 -14.39 -13.35
CA VAL A 188 4.05 -13.62 -14.26
C VAL A 188 5.20 -12.94 -13.51
N VAL A 189 4.95 -12.38 -12.33
CA VAL A 189 5.98 -11.71 -11.52
C VAL A 189 7.02 -12.71 -11.00
N THR A 190 6.60 -13.92 -10.64
CA THR A 190 7.50 -15.02 -10.28
C THR A 190 8.37 -15.45 -11.46
N GLU A 191 7.79 -15.59 -12.65
CA GLU A 191 8.58 -15.95 -13.83
C GLU A 191 9.56 -14.83 -14.23
N PHE A 192 9.12 -13.57 -14.13
CA PHE A 192 9.99 -12.42 -14.35
C PHE A 192 11.18 -12.41 -13.39
N ARG A 193 10.97 -12.69 -12.10
CA ARG A 193 12.06 -12.81 -11.13
C ARG A 193 13.11 -13.84 -11.54
N ARG A 194 12.69 -15.02 -12.01
CA ARG A 194 13.61 -16.07 -12.48
C ARG A 194 14.47 -15.62 -13.67
N SER A 195 13.94 -14.73 -14.51
CA SER A 195 14.70 -14.15 -15.61
C SER A 195 15.79 -13.17 -15.16
N LEU A 196 15.68 -12.61 -13.94
CA LEU A 196 16.67 -11.69 -13.36
C LEU A 196 17.84 -12.42 -12.69
N ALA A 197 17.66 -13.70 -12.32
CA ALA A 197 18.68 -14.52 -11.68
C ALA A 197 19.64 -15.20 -12.70
N ARG A 198 19.41 -14.99 -14.00
CA ARG A 198 20.17 -15.60 -15.11
C ARG A 198 21.19 -14.63 -15.71
#